data_AF-A0A7K5Q4R0-F1
#
_entry.id   AF-A0A7K5Q4R0-F1
#
_cell.length_a   1.000
_cell.length_b   1.000
_cell.length_c   1.000
_cell.angle_alpha   90.00
_cell.angle_beta   90.00
_cell.angle_gamma   90.00
#
_symmetry.space_group_name_H-M   'P 1'
#
loop_
_entity.id
_entity.type
_entity.pdbx_description
1 polymer ?
#
loop_
_entity_poly.entity_id
_entity_poly.type
_entity_poly.pdbx_seq_one_letter_code
_entity_poly.pdbx_strand_id
1 'polypeptide(L)'
;GHGVVPSTECSVREVLDMGYVMAGDTVTATVKIENTSSLTLPFSVQLESLSPTWERDRQKIPSFLTSPLQRTEIVGTQNYSGFSVFSVSPTEGKIEAGMSQDFVVTFSPDHESLYYSDRLKILLFGKQTAHELQLKGAARDHPMFVEGGVPLDVPVESLAVTSPVAPREALKGVDLVAFCLEPQEAVRSLLLLLEYVEGSAEPARAEITVGAMKSPVLATKQSVEFSLHSGPELQRAGFALDGAKGALELGQRQRIGVSWVPPADLQTSDPPLVSALLTVKGDITESYRVLFMARVVSA
;
A
#
# COMPACT_ATOMS: atom_id res chain seq x y z
N GLY A 1 -34.68 -25.58 26.19
CA GLY A 1 -33.20 -25.66 26.24
C GLY A 1 -32.65 -24.25 26.10
N HIS A 2 -31.61 -23.90 26.85
CA HIS A 2 -30.91 -22.64 26.67
C HIS A 2 -30.00 -22.80 25.44
N GLY A 3 -30.21 -21.97 24.41
CA GLY A 3 -29.31 -21.93 23.26
C GLY A 3 -27.99 -21.28 23.67
N VAL A 4 -26.87 -21.91 23.36
CA VAL A 4 -25.54 -21.33 23.57
C VAL A 4 -25.11 -20.69 22.26
N VAL A 5 -24.72 -19.41 22.32
CA VAL A 5 -24.27 -18.64 21.16
C VAL A 5 -22.75 -18.81 21.03
N PRO A 6 -22.22 -19.18 19.85
CA PRO A 6 -20.78 -19.22 19.64
C PRO A 6 -20.21 -17.80 19.72
N SER A 7 -19.07 -17.64 20.38
CA SER A 7 -18.38 -16.37 20.57
C SER A 7 -16.88 -16.57 20.47
N THR A 8 -16.22 -15.67 19.75
CA THR A 8 -14.78 -15.70 19.48
C THR A 8 -14.21 -14.28 19.52
N GLU A 9 -12.95 -14.17 19.93
CA GLU A 9 -12.18 -12.92 19.93
C GLU A 9 -10.94 -13.08 19.03
N CYS A 10 -10.61 -12.07 18.23
CA CYS A 10 -9.50 -12.10 17.29
C CYS A 10 -8.43 -11.07 17.68
N SER A 11 -7.15 -11.46 17.59
CA SER A 11 -6.02 -10.58 17.88
C SER A 11 -5.87 -9.43 16.89
N VAL A 12 -6.45 -9.57 15.69
CA VAL A 12 -6.46 -8.56 14.63
C VAL A 12 -7.90 -8.09 14.42
N ARG A 13 -8.08 -6.78 14.25
CA ARG A 13 -9.42 -6.20 14.13
C ARG A 13 -10.03 -6.41 12.75
N GLU A 14 -9.55 -5.64 11.77
CA GLU A 14 -10.18 -5.57 10.44
C GLU A 14 -9.16 -5.67 9.31
N VAL A 15 -7.95 -5.14 9.51
CA VAL A 15 -6.90 -5.13 8.48
C VAL A 15 -5.65 -5.80 9.02
N LEU A 16 -5.14 -6.76 8.26
CA LEU A 16 -3.80 -7.33 8.43
C LEU A 16 -2.92 -6.80 7.30
N ASP A 17 -2.09 -5.83 7.63
CA ASP A 17 -1.12 -5.25 6.70
C ASP A 17 0.23 -5.95 6.84
N MET A 18 0.66 -6.61 5.76
CA MET A 18 1.96 -7.29 5.68
C MET A 18 3.11 -6.31 5.39
N GLY A 19 2.79 -5.05 5.08
CA GLY A 19 3.73 -4.00 4.75
C GLY A 19 4.42 -4.22 3.41
N TYR A 20 5.60 -3.59 3.27
CA TYR A 20 6.45 -3.71 2.10
C TYR A 20 7.36 -4.94 2.20
N VAL A 21 7.35 -5.75 1.15
CA VAL A 21 8.15 -6.96 0.99
C VAL A 21 8.87 -6.92 -0.35
N MET A 22 10.00 -7.58 -0.48
CA MET A 22 10.61 -7.72 -1.81
C MET A 22 9.81 -8.69 -2.67
N ALA A 23 9.70 -8.42 -3.96
CA ALA A 23 9.18 -9.40 -4.91
C ALA A 23 10.04 -10.68 -4.88
N GLY A 24 9.39 -11.84 -4.78
CA GLY A 24 10.01 -13.15 -4.62
C GLY A 24 10.31 -13.55 -3.17
N ASP A 25 10.27 -12.62 -2.21
CA ASP A 25 10.37 -12.95 -0.80
C ASP A 25 9.04 -13.44 -0.24
N THR A 26 9.09 -14.09 0.92
CA THR A 26 7.91 -14.57 1.64
C THR A 26 7.94 -14.07 3.07
N VAL A 27 6.82 -13.53 3.53
CA VAL A 27 6.61 -13.11 4.92
C VAL A 27 5.39 -13.79 5.49
N THR A 28 5.39 -14.01 6.80
CA THR A 28 4.28 -14.61 7.52
C THR A 28 3.84 -13.72 8.68
N ALA A 29 2.55 -13.75 8.98
CA ALA A 29 1.95 -13.09 10.13
C ALA A 29 0.99 -14.07 10.82
N THR A 30 0.93 -14.01 12.14
CA THR A 30 0.06 -14.89 12.93
C THR A 30 -1.14 -14.13 13.45
N VAL A 31 -2.33 -14.62 13.13
CA VAL A 31 -3.61 -14.16 13.67
C VAL A 31 -4.08 -15.18 14.69
N LYS A 32 -4.33 -14.75 15.91
CA LYS A 32 -4.79 -15.61 16.98
C LYS A 32 -6.27 -15.40 17.22
N ILE A 33 -7.04 -16.49 17.29
CA ILE A 33 -8.47 -16.46 17.61
C ILE A 33 -8.72 -17.27 18.86
N GLU A 34 -9.37 -16.66 19.84
CA GLU A 34 -9.76 -17.26 21.09
C GLU A 34 -11.23 -17.62 21.10
N ASN A 35 -11.54 -18.84 21.54
CA ASN A 35 -12.92 -19.28 21.75
C ASN A 35 -13.38 -18.94 23.17
N THR A 36 -14.18 -17.89 23.28
CA THR A 36 -14.75 -17.43 24.55
C THR A 36 -16.06 -18.14 24.91
N SER A 37 -16.51 -19.06 24.06
CA SER A 37 -17.72 -19.86 24.29
C SER A 37 -17.42 -21.18 25.01
N SER A 38 -18.46 -21.79 25.57
CA SER A 38 -18.38 -23.10 26.21
C SER A 38 -18.48 -24.28 25.23
N LEU A 39 -18.50 -24.01 23.91
CA LEU A 39 -18.65 -25.02 22.87
C LEU A 39 -17.37 -25.17 22.06
N THR A 40 -17.04 -26.39 21.64
CA THR A 40 -16.00 -26.59 20.63
C THR A 40 -16.49 -26.06 19.28
N LEU A 41 -15.72 -25.15 18.68
CA LEU A 41 -16.09 -24.46 17.46
C LEU A 41 -15.33 -25.04 16.26
N PRO A 42 -15.96 -25.86 15.39
CA PRO A 42 -15.35 -26.22 14.12
C PRO A 42 -15.23 -24.98 13.24
N PHE A 43 -14.06 -24.79 12.63
CA PHE A 43 -13.79 -23.66 11.76
C PHE A 43 -13.39 -24.13 10.35
N SER A 44 -13.68 -23.27 9.37
CA SER A 44 -13.08 -23.31 8.04
C SER A 44 -12.69 -21.90 7.62
N VAL A 45 -11.64 -21.80 6.82
CA VAL A 45 -11.07 -20.53 6.37
C VAL A 45 -11.21 -20.42 4.87
N GLN A 46 -11.65 -19.26 4.40
CA GLN A 46 -11.83 -18.96 2.99
C GLN A 46 -11.14 -17.65 2.64
N LEU A 47 -10.45 -17.65 1.50
CA LEU A 47 -9.95 -16.46 0.85
C LEU A 47 -10.90 -16.09 -0.29
N GLU A 48 -11.23 -14.80 -0.41
CA GLU A 48 -12.14 -14.31 -1.45
C GLU A 48 -11.57 -14.55 -2.86
N SER A 49 -10.25 -14.40 -3.03
CA SER A 49 -9.52 -14.72 -4.27
C SER A 49 -9.68 -16.18 -4.75
N LEU A 50 -9.92 -17.11 -3.81
CA LEU A 50 -10.10 -18.55 -4.08
C LEU A 50 -11.57 -18.97 -4.08
N SER A 51 -12.49 -18.03 -3.90
CA SER A 51 -13.92 -18.34 -3.84
C SER A 51 -14.48 -18.68 -5.24
N PRO A 52 -15.36 -19.69 -5.38
CA PRO A 52 -16.00 -20.00 -6.67
C PRO A 52 -16.88 -18.87 -7.21
N THR A 53 -17.30 -17.96 -6.33
CA THR A 53 -18.09 -16.77 -6.66
C THR A 53 -17.25 -15.65 -7.24
N TRP A 54 -15.93 -15.67 -7.05
CA TRP A 54 -15.01 -14.65 -7.55
C TRP A 54 -15.15 -14.42 -9.06
N GLU A 55 -15.23 -15.47 -9.87
CA GLU A 55 -15.41 -15.33 -11.32
C GLU A 55 -16.71 -14.60 -11.70
N ARG A 56 -17.77 -14.78 -10.90
CA ARG A 56 -19.05 -14.08 -11.07
C ARG A 56 -18.95 -12.62 -10.64
N ASP A 57 -18.16 -12.34 -9.61
CA ASP A 57 -17.95 -10.98 -9.10
C ASP A 57 -17.02 -10.16 -10.01
N ARG A 58 -16.05 -10.78 -10.69
CA ARG A 58 -15.23 -10.15 -11.76
C ARG A 58 -16.03 -9.66 -12.96
N GLN A 59 -17.20 -10.26 -13.22
CA GLN A 59 -18.10 -9.81 -14.31
C GLN A 59 -18.90 -8.56 -13.93
N LYS A 60 -18.85 -8.12 -12.66
CA LYS A 60 -19.45 -6.86 -12.23
C LYS A 60 -18.51 -5.71 -12.56
N ILE A 61 -19.11 -4.53 -12.75
CA ILE A 61 -18.35 -3.29 -12.94
C ILE A 61 -17.45 -3.09 -11.71
N PRO A 62 -16.13 -2.92 -11.88
CA PRO A 62 -15.21 -2.63 -10.80
C PRO A 62 -15.69 -1.49 -9.91
N SER A 63 -15.55 -1.65 -8.59
CA SER A 63 -16.03 -0.68 -7.59
C SER A 63 -15.37 0.70 -7.72
N PHE A 64 -14.18 0.78 -8.31
CA PHE A 64 -13.52 2.06 -8.57
C PHE A 64 -14.24 2.91 -9.63
N LEU A 65 -15.02 2.28 -10.53
CA LEU A 65 -15.84 2.99 -11.52
C LEU A 65 -17.15 3.52 -10.90
N THR A 66 -17.58 2.95 -9.78
CA THR A 66 -18.85 3.31 -9.12
C THR A 66 -18.65 4.21 -7.90
N SER A 67 -17.46 4.22 -7.28
CA SER A 67 -17.14 5.12 -6.17
C SER A 67 -15.66 5.53 -6.15
N PRO A 68 -15.34 6.84 -6.19
CA PRO A 68 -13.97 7.35 -6.02
C PRO A 68 -13.33 6.98 -4.67
N LEU A 69 -14.15 6.71 -3.64
CA LEU A 69 -13.73 6.35 -2.29
C LEU A 69 -13.41 4.85 -2.14
N GLN A 70 -13.79 4.00 -3.10
CA GLN A 70 -13.50 2.56 -3.13
C GLN A 70 -12.51 2.19 -4.25
N ARG A 71 -11.46 3.00 -4.41
CA ARG A 71 -10.39 2.73 -5.39
C ARG A 71 -9.63 1.43 -5.14
N THR A 72 -9.66 0.91 -3.91
CA THR A 72 -9.06 -0.39 -3.58
C THR A 72 -10.12 -1.47 -3.68
N GLU A 73 -9.99 -2.35 -4.66
CA GLU A 73 -10.82 -3.55 -4.78
C GLU A 73 -10.61 -4.45 -3.54
N ILE A 74 -11.66 -5.21 -3.19
CA ILE A 74 -11.60 -6.17 -2.06
C ILE A 74 -10.49 -7.20 -2.29
N VAL A 75 -10.33 -7.63 -3.55
CA VAL A 75 -9.25 -8.48 -4.03
C VAL A 75 -8.42 -7.64 -5.01
N GLY A 76 -7.12 -7.56 -4.79
CA GLY A 76 -6.17 -6.79 -5.59
C GLY A 76 -5.40 -7.64 -6.59
N THR A 77 -4.18 -7.21 -6.91
CA THR A 77 -3.28 -7.90 -7.84
C THR A 77 -3.05 -9.37 -7.45
N GLN A 78 -2.91 -10.24 -8.46
CA GLN A 78 -2.55 -11.65 -8.29
C GLN A 78 -1.19 -11.92 -8.91
N ASN A 79 -0.49 -12.94 -8.40
CA ASN A 79 0.79 -13.38 -8.94
C ASN A 79 0.69 -13.75 -10.43
N TYR A 80 1.74 -13.48 -11.20
CA TYR A 80 1.81 -13.83 -12.63
C TYR A 80 1.82 -15.34 -12.87
N SER A 81 2.25 -16.11 -11.87
CA SER A 81 2.11 -17.56 -11.85
C SER A 81 0.67 -18.07 -11.78
N GLY A 82 -0.31 -17.20 -11.48
CA GLY A 82 -1.73 -17.56 -11.33
C GLY A 82 -2.10 -18.19 -9.99
N PHE A 83 -1.14 -18.33 -9.06
CA PHE A 83 -1.40 -18.74 -7.68
C PHE A 83 -1.83 -17.54 -6.82
N SER A 84 -2.55 -17.80 -5.73
CA SER A 84 -2.89 -16.72 -4.79
C SER A 84 -1.63 -16.21 -4.08
N VAL A 85 -1.58 -14.88 -3.92
CA VAL A 85 -0.47 -14.17 -3.26
C VAL A 85 -0.52 -14.36 -1.75
N PHE A 86 -1.73 -14.54 -1.22
CA PHE A 86 -1.98 -14.84 0.18
C PHE A 86 -2.36 -16.30 0.33
N SER A 87 -1.81 -16.95 1.36
CA SER A 87 -2.25 -18.27 1.80
C SER A 87 -2.39 -18.30 3.31
N VAL A 88 -3.20 -19.21 3.83
CA VAL A 88 -3.49 -19.31 5.26
C VAL A 88 -3.45 -20.76 5.71
N SER A 89 -2.90 -21.00 6.90
CA SER A 89 -2.85 -22.31 7.52
C SER A 89 -3.08 -22.22 9.03
N PRO A 90 -3.90 -23.09 9.65
CA PRO A 90 -4.69 -24.16 9.03
C PRO A 90 -5.96 -23.62 8.34
N THR A 91 -6.45 -24.33 7.31
CA THR A 91 -7.69 -23.97 6.59
C THR A 91 -8.94 -24.56 7.21
N GLU A 92 -8.83 -25.65 7.97
CA GLU A 92 -9.94 -26.30 8.66
C GLU A 92 -9.48 -26.86 10.01
N GLY A 93 -10.39 -26.95 10.97
CA GLY A 93 -10.08 -27.51 12.27
C GLY A 93 -11.16 -27.28 13.31
N LYS A 94 -10.79 -27.34 14.59
CA LYS A 94 -11.68 -27.11 15.73
C LYS A 94 -10.95 -26.32 16.81
N ILE A 95 -11.60 -25.30 17.35
CA ILE A 95 -11.12 -24.55 18.52
C ILE A 95 -11.89 -25.05 19.74
N GLU A 96 -11.20 -25.67 20.68
CA GLU A 96 -11.81 -26.15 21.93
C GLU A 96 -12.30 -24.98 22.80
N ALA A 97 -13.25 -25.25 23.70
CA ALA A 97 -13.81 -24.23 24.59
C ALA A 97 -12.72 -23.61 25.48
N GLY A 98 -12.62 -22.27 25.48
CA GLY A 98 -11.60 -21.55 26.23
C GLY A 98 -10.17 -21.66 25.67
N MET A 99 -9.99 -22.28 24.50
CA MET A 99 -8.68 -22.39 23.85
C MET A 99 -8.55 -21.36 22.73
N SER A 100 -7.30 -21.13 22.31
CA SER A 100 -7.00 -20.28 21.15
C SER A 100 -6.38 -21.09 20.01
N GLN A 101 -6.61 -20.63 18.78
CA GLN A 101 -6.03 -21.16 17.56
C GLN A 101 -5.25 -20.07 16.84
N ASP A 102 -4.03 -20.41 16.43
CA ASP A 102 -3.18 -19.55 15.61
C ASP A 102 -3.39 -19.88 14.13
N PHE A 103 -3.57 -18.83 13.33
CA PHE A 103 -3.67 -18.86 11.88
C PHE A 103 -2.46 -18.13 11.29
N VAL A 104 -1.65 -18.83 10.51
CA VAL A 104 -0.49 -18.26 9.84
C VAL A 104 -0.92 -17.82 8.45
N VAL A 105 -0.93 -16.50 8.24
CA VAL A 105 -1.13 -15.88 6.93
C VAL A 105 0.25 -15.68 6.30
N THR A 106 0.43 -16.21 5.09
CA THR A 106 1.66 -16.11 4.31
C THR A 106 1.42 -15.20 3.12
N PHE A 107 2.32 -14.25 2.89
CA PHE A 107 2.32 -13.36 1.73
C PHE A 107 3.60 -13.60 0.91
N SER A 108 3.42 -13.99 -0.35
CA SER A 108 4.49 -14.37 -1.28
C SER A 108 4.26 -13.78 -2.67
N PRO A 109 4.51 -12.48 -2.87
CA PRO A 109 4.39 -11.82 -4.17
C PRO A 109 5.51 -12.25 -5.13
N ASP A 110 5.20 -12.44 -6.41
CA ASP A 110 6.19 -12.80 -7.45
C ASP A 110 6.64 -11.64 -8.34
N HIS A 111 6.06 -10.45 -8.19
CA HIS A 111 6.44 -9.22 -8.89
C HIS A 111 6.13 -7.98 -8.05
N GLU A 112 6.64 -6.82 -8.48
CA GLU A 112 6.32 -5.54 -7.86
C GLU A 112 4.86 -5.12 -8.09
N SER A 113 4.15 -4.85 -6.99
CA SER A 113 2.84 -4.19 -6.99
C SER A 113 2.55 -3.60 -5.62
N LEU A 114 1.99 -2.39 -5.57
CA LEU A 114 1.67 -1.69 -4.33
C LEU A 114 0.28 -2.05 -3.77
N TYR A 115 -0.50 -2.82 -4.53
CA TYR A 115 -1.94 -2.96 -4.31
C TYR A 115 -2.39 -4.40 -4.12
N TYR A 116 -1.54 -5.27 -3.53
CA TYR A 116 -1.97 -6.60 -3.13
C TYR A 116 -3.02 -6.48 -2.03
N SER A 117 -4.20 -7.04 -2.28
CA SER A 117 -5.31 -7.09 -1.34
C SER A 117 -6.04 -8.42 -1.47
N ASP A 118 -6.54 -8.95 -0.37
CA ASP A 118 -7.47 -10.07 -0.36
C ASP A 118 -8.36 -9.97 0.89
N ARG A 119 -9.36 -10.83 1.00
CA ARG A 119 -10.24 -10.90 2.16
C ARG A 119 -10.29 -12.31 2.71
N LEU A 120 -9.88 -12.43 3.96
CA LEU A 120 -9.87 -13.67 4.73
C LEU A 120 -11.16 -13.74 5.54
N LYS A 121 -11.92 -14.82 5.37
CA LYS A 121 -13.14 -15.12 6.13
C LYS A 121 -12.94 -16.38 6.94
N ILE A 122 -13.26 -16.30 8.22
CA ILE A 122 -13.19 -17.43 9.15
C ILE A 122 -14.62 -17.80 9.53
N LEU A 123 -15.03 -18.97 9.09
CA LEU A 123 -16.37 -19.50 9.20
C LEU A 123 -16.44 -20.51 10.33
N LEU A 124 -17.39 -20.35 11.23
CA LEU A 124 -17.76 -21.34 12.23
C LEU A 124 -18.87 -22.24 11.68
N PHE A 125 -18.79 -23.53 12.02
CA PHE A 125 -19.76 -24.54 11.58
C PHE A 125 -19.96 -24.57 10.05
N GLY A 126 -18.95 -24.13 9.29
CA GLY A 126 -18.95 -24.07 7.83
C GLY A 126 -19.95 -23.08 7.21
N LYS A 127 -20.60 -22.21 8.01
CA LYS A 127 -21.66 -21.32 7.52
C LYS A 127 -21.66 -19.93 8.14
N GLN A 128 -21.27 -19.79 9.40
CA GLN A 128 -21.34 -18.51 10.11
C GLN A 128 -20.01 -17.79 10.04
N THR A 129 -19.93 -16.65 9.35
CA THR A 129 -18.73 -15.81 9.38
C THR A 129 -18.56 -15.25 10.79
N ALA A 130 -17.48 -15.63 11.47
CA ALA A 130 -17.14 -15.11 12.79
C ALA A 130 -16.18 -13.94 12.71
N HIS A 131 -15.16 -14.06 11.85
CA HIS A 131 -14.18 -13.00 11.63
C HIS A 131 -13.93 -12.80 10.15
N GLU A 132 -13.62 -11.57 9.82
CA GLU A 132 -13.32 -11.14 8.48
C GLU A 132 -12.20 -10.12 8.54
N LEU A 133 -11.15 -10.37 7.76
CA LEU A 133 -9.93 -9.59 7.76
C LEU A 133 -9.57 -9.21 6.33
N GLN A 134 -9.35 -7.93 6.08
CA GLN A 134 -8.74 -7.46 4.85
C GLN A 134 -7.22 -7.67 4.95
N LEU A 135 -6.69 -8.46 4.05
CA LEU A 135 -5.25 -8.66 3.88
C LEU A 135 -4.73 -7.58 2.94
N LYS A 136 -3.65 -6.91 3.31
CA LYS A 136 -2.95 -5.94 2.45
C LYS A 136 -1.46 -6.22 2.44
N GLY A 137 -0.83 -5.90 1.33
CA GLY A 137 0.63 -5.94 1.21
C GLY A 137 1.10 -5.14 0.01
N ALA A 138 2.36 -4.78 0.04
CA ALA A 138 3.04 -4.17 -1.09
C ALA A 138 4.31 -4.97 -1.38
N ALA A 139 4.59 -5.19 -2.66
CA ALA A 139 5.82 -5.79 -3.11
C ALA A 139 6.63 -4.81 -3.95
N ARG A 140 7.95 -4.86 -3.83
CA ARG A 140 8.88 -4.00 -4.57
C ARG A 140 10.03 -4.84 -5.09
N ASP A 141 10.51 -4.52 -6.29
CA ASP A 141 11.68 -5.21 -6.85
C ASP A 141 12.99 -4.71 -6.22
N HIS A 142 12.94 -3.55 -5.58
CA HIS A 142 14.08 -2.85 -4.99
C HIS A 142 13.89 -2.65 -3.48
N PRO A 143 14.97 -2.70 -2.67
CA PRO A 143 14.93 -2.60 -1.21
C PRO A 143 14.50 -1.22 -0.69
N MET A 144 14.15 -0.27 -1.55
CA MET A 144 13.73 1.07 -1.14
C MET A 144 12.26 1.33 -1.49
N PHE A 145 11.55 1.97 -0.57
CA PHE A 145 10.15 2.36 -0.77
C PHE A 145 9.88 3.76 -0.26
N VAL A 146 8.85 4.38 -0.85
CA VAL A 146 8.28 5.64 -0.41
C VAL A 146 6.80 5.40 -0.17
N GLU A 147 6.33 5.81 1.00
CA GLU A 147 4.96 5.69 1.46
C GLU A 147 4.45 7.07 1.90
N GLY A 148 3.16 7.32 1.76
CA GLY A 148 2.51 8.56 2.21
C GLY A 148 2.07 9.46 1.07
N GLY A 149 1.14 10.35 1.41
CA GLY A 149 0.37 11.10 0.44
C GLY A 149 -0.62 10.23 -0.34
N VAL A 150 -1.26 10.86 -1.32
CA VAL A 150 -2.15 10.21 -2.28
C VAL A 150 -1.32 9.93 -3.53
N PRO A 151 -1.04 8.66 -3.85
CA PRO A 151 -0.44 8.28 -5.11
C PRO A 151 -1.30 8.79 -6.27
N LEU A 152 -0.66 9.40 -7.27
CA LEU A 152 -1.32 9.84 -8.50
C LEU A 152 -1.14 8.85 -9.65
N ASP A 153 -0.62 7.67 -9.35
CA ASP A 153 -0.65 6.53 -10.26
C ASP A 153 -2.08 6.01 -10.42
N VAL A 154 -2.31 5.27 -11.50
CA VAL A 154 -3.58 4.56 -11.69
C VAL A 154 -3.52 3.34 -10.77
N PRO A 155 -4.48 3.14 -9.84
CA PRO A 155 -4.50 1.99 -8.91
C PRO A 155 -4.83 0.65 -9.60
N VAL A 156 -4.71 0.62 -10.92
CA VAL A 156 -4.97 -0.55 -11.74
C VAL A 156 -3.71 -0.78 -12.54
N GLU A 157 -3.15 -1.97 -12.43
CA GLU A 157 -2.39 -2.58 -13.51
C GLU A 157 -3.32 -2.63 -14.73
N SER A 158 -3.46 -1.49 -15.41
CA SER A 158 -4.17 -1.40 -16.67
C SER A 158 -3.57 -2.49 -17.53
N LEU A 159 -4.42 -3.29 -18.17
CA LEU A 159 -4.11 -4.44 -19.02
C LEU A 159 -3.10 -4.17 -20.18
N ALA A 160 -2.44 -3.01 -20.19
CA ALA A 160 -1.16 -2.83 -20.84
C ALA A 160 -0.06 -3.37 -19.93
N VAL A 161 0.35 -4.61 -20.17
CA VAL A 161 1.73 -5.04 -19.93
C VAL A 161 2.61 -4.01 -20.66
N THR A 162 3.08 -2.98 -19.97
CA THR A 162 4.24 -2.24 -20.44
C THR A 162 5.42 -3.15 -20.17
N SER A 163 5.65 -4.07 -21.11
CA SER A 163 6.81 -4.96 -21.08
C SER A 163 8.05 -4.12 -20.77
N PRO A 164 8.85 -4.50 -19.75
CA PRO A 164 10.19 -3.99 -19.66
C PRO A 164 10.93 -4.59 -20.86
N VAL A 165 11.43 -3.71 -21.72
CA VAL A 165 12.47 -4.01 -22.71
C VAL A 165 12.01 -4.97 -23.83
N ALA A 166 11.61 -4.41 -24.97
CA ALA A 166 11.76 -5.12 -26.24
C ALA A 166 13.25 -5.49 -26.43
N PRO A 167 13.60 -6.72 -26.82
CA PRO A 167 14.98 -7.08 -27.14
C PRO A 167 15.49 -6.16 -28.25
N ARG A 168 16.62 -5.49 -28.01
CA ARG A 168 17.43 -4.86 -29.06
C ARG A 168 17.73 -5.91 -30.11
N GLU A 169 17.04 -5.88 -31.26
CA GLU A 169 17.44 -6.40 -32.57
C GLU A 169 16.21 -6.76 -33.44
N ALA A 170 15.30 -5.81 -33.70
CA ALA A 170 14.42 -5.94 -34.86
C ALA A 170 13.84 -4.58 -35.27
N LEU A 171 13.78 -4.36 -36.58
CA LEU A 171 13.13 -3.24 -37.28
C LEU A 171 13.98 -1.98 -37.46
N LYS A 172 15.00 -2.14 -38.31
CA LYS A 172 15.39 -1.08 -39.24
C LYS A 172 14.20 -0.78 -40.16
N GLY A 173 13.76 0.48 -40.14
CA GLY A 173 13.07 1.12 -41.27
C GLY A 173 11.55 1.04 -41.26
N VAL A 174 10.90 1.90 -40.48
CA VAL A 174 9.71 2.65 -40.93
C VAL A 174 9.73 4.00 -40.20
N ASP A 175 9.77 5.10 -40.96
CA ASP A 175 9.56 6.46 -40.48
C ASP A 175 8.13 6.61 -39.94
N LEU A 176 7.96 6.49 -38.62
CA LEU A 176 6.80 6.98 -37.90
C LEU A 176 7.31 7.94 -36.83
N VAL A 177 7.24 9.23 -37.19
CA VAL A 177 7.19 10.42 -36.34
C VAL A 177 7.79 10.24 -34.96
N ALA A 178 9.03 10.71 -34.83
CA ALA A 178 9.73 10.94 -33.58
C ALA A 178 8.94 11.89 -32.66
N PHE A 179 7.94 11.36 -31.97
CA PHE A 179 7.68 11.68 -30.57
C PHE A 179 8.47 10.69 -29.72
N CYS A 180 9.78 10.64 -29.98
CA CYS A 180 10.74 10.02 -29.07
C CYS A 180 10.83 10.98 -27.87
N LEU A 181 9.92 10.81 -26.91
CA LEU A 181 10.22 11.13 -25.53
C LEU A 181 11.60 10.50 -25.27
N GLU A 182 12.59 11.35 -24.94
CA GLU A 182 13.78 10.85 -24.28
C GLU A 182 13.34 9.94 -23.13
N PRO A 183 14.10 8.90 -22.76
CA PRO A 183 13.75 8.04 -21.63
C PRO A 183 13.73 8.90 -20.36
N GLN A 184 12.59 9.55 -20.12
CA GLN A 184 12.32 10.32 -18.94
C GLN A 184 12.08 9.25 -17.89
N GLU A 185 13.14 8.98 -17.13
CA GLU A 185 13.14 8.16 -15.92
C GLU A 185 11.78 8.31 -15.24
N ALA A 186 11.00 7.23 -15.15
CA ALA A 186 9.57 7.32 -14.83
C ALA A 186 9.36 8.02 -13.47
N VAL A 187 9.06 9.32 -13.50
CA VAL A 187 8.93 10.12 -12.28
C VAL A 187 7.57 9.81 -11.66
N ARG A 188 7.56 9.00 -10.61
CA ARG A 188 6.35 8.71 -9.82
C ARG A 188 5.85 9.98 -9.18
N SER A 189 4.54 10.17 -9.10
CA SER A 189 3.93 11.40 -8.57
C SER A 189 3.12 11.12 -7.31
N LEU A 190 3.36 11.92 -6.27
CA LEU A 190 2.68 11.82 -4.97
C LEU A 190 2.02 13.16 -4.67
N LEU A 191 0.77 13.16 -4.21
CA LEU A 191 0.05 14.36 -3.78
C LEU A 191 -0.07 14.40 -2.25
N LEU A 192 0.46 15.44 -1.63
CA LEU A 192 0.20 15.77 -0.24
C LEU A 192 -0.86 16.85 -0.17
N LEU A 193 -1.97 16.53 0.50
CA LEU A 193 -3.04 17.47 0.80
C LEU A 193 -2.90 17.93 2.25
N LEU A 194 -2.77 19.23 2.47
CA LEU A 194 -2.69 19.86 3.79
C LEU A 194 -3.90 20.75 4.02
N GLU A 195 -4.60 20.55 5.13
CA GLU A 195 -5.78 21.31 5.49
C GLU A 195 -5.53 22.08 6.77
N TYR A 196 -5.61 23.40 6.68
CA TYR A 196 -5.45 24.28 7.84
C TYR A 196 -6.81 24.81 8.27
N VAL A 197 -7.16 24.61 9.55
CA VAL A 197 -8.39 25.14 10.12
C VAL A 197 -8.20 26.61 10.46
N GLU A 198 -9.06 27.47 9.93
CA GLU A 198 -9.01 28.91 10.16
C GLU A 198 -9.07 29.24 11.67
N GLY A 199 -8.11 30.04 12.15
CA GLY A 199 -8.01 30.41 13.57
C GLY A 199 -7.31 29.36 14.46
N SER A 200 -6.85 28.23 13.91
CA SER A 200 -6.06 27.25 14.65
C SER A 200 -4.63 27.75 14.91
N ALA A 201 -4.12 27.53 16.12
CA ALA A 201 -2.71 27.78 16.43
C ALA A 201 -1.77 26.71 15.84
N GLU A 202 -2.31 25.55 15.43
CA GLU A 202 -1.53 24.44 14.92
C GLU A 202 -1.38 24.49 13.40
N PRO A 203 -0.15 24.28 12.86
CA PRO A 203 0.07 24.21 11.42
C PRO A 203 -0.59 22.95 10.84
N ALA A 204 -1.01 23.02 9.57
CA ALA A 204 -1.41 21.83 8.85
C ALA A 204 -0.21 20.90 8.67
N ARG A 205 -0.39 19.58 8.82
CA ARG A 205 0.70 18.60 8.76
C ARG A 205 0.39 17.47 7.78
N ALA A 206 1.41 17.03 7.05
CA ALA A 206 1.40 15.81 6.26
C ALA A 206 2.76 15.11 6.40
N GLU A 207 2.81 13.80 6.14
CA GLU A 207 4.03 13.00 6.29
C GLU A 207 4.28 12.14 5.05
N ILE A 208 5.55 12.01 4.68
CA ILE A 208 6.05 11.00 3.74
C ILE A 208 7.03 10.13 4.51
N THR A 209 6.95 8.81 4.34
CA THR A 209 7.90 7.87 4.91
C THR A 209 8.76 7.30 3.79
N VAL A 210 10.08 7.38 3.96
CA VAL A 210 11.04 6.65 3.13
C VAL A 210 11.55 5.48 3.94
N GLY A 211 11.64 4.30 3.34
CA GLY A 211 12.11 3.11 4.03
C GLY A 211 13.05 2.26 3.21
N ALA A 212 13.88 1.51 3.94
CA ALA A 212 14.76 0.49 3.42
C ALA A 212 14.29 -0.86 3.95
N MET A 213 13.83 -1.75 3.08
CA MET A 213 13.43 -3.11 3.42
C MET A 213 14.65 -3.99 3.68
N LYS A 214 14.44 -5.02 4.48
CA LYS A 214 15.42 -6.07 4.69
C LYS A 214 14.96 -7.32 3.96
N SER A 215 15.79 -7.83 3.06
CA SER A 215 15.58 -9.13 2.42
C SER A 215 16.58 -10.16 2.96
N PRO A 216 16.17 -11.40 3.23
CA PRO A 216 17.10 -12.49 3.53
C PRO A 216 18.00 -12.85 2.33
N VAL A 217 17.61 -12.49 1.09
CA VAL A 217 18.33 -12.83 -0.15
C VAL A 217 19.41 -11.79 -0.48
N LEU A 218 19.16 -10.50 -0.18
CA LEU A 218 20.13 -9.41 -0.41
C LEU A 218 20.92 -9.11 0.86
N ALA A 219 22.06 -9.80 1.02
CA ALA A 219 22.99 -9.62 2.15
C ALA A 219 23.99 -8.46 1.96
N THR A 220 23.71 -7.49 1.09
CA THR A 220 24.62 -6.37 0.80
C THR A 220 24.38 -5.22 1.77
N LYS A 221 25.45 -4.65 2.35
CA LYS A 221 25.42 -3.42 3.17
C LYS A 221 25.16 -2.18 2.31
N GLN A 222 24.04 -2.11 1.63
CA GLN A 222 23.66 -0.94 0.86
C GLN A 222 22.78 -0.04 1.72
N SER A 223 23.27 1.17 1.99
CA SER A 223 22.49 2.22 2.64
C SER A 223 21.62 2.91 1.58
N VAL A 224 20.39 3.25 1.97
CA VAL A 224 19.46 4.02 1.12
C VAL A 224 19.56 5.49 1.52
N GLU A 225 20.07 6.33 0.63
CA GLU A 225 20.09 7.78 0.82
C GLU A 225 18.85 8.42 0.20
N PHE A 226 18.29 9.43 0.85
CA PHE A 226 17.18 10.17 0.30
C PHE A 226 17.36 11.68 0.49
N SER A 227 16.85 12.46 -0.46
CA SER A 227 16.84 13.91 -0.39
C SER A 227 15.61 14.48 -1.09
N LEU A 228 14.83 15.26 -0.36
CA LEU A 228 13.71 16.07 -0.84
C LEU A 228 14.18 17.51 -1.01
N HIS A 229 14.17 18.01 -2.23
CA HIS A 229 14.65 19.35 -2.54
C HIS A 229 13.59 20.42 -2.21
N SER A 230 13.82 21.21 -1.16
CA SER A 230 13.00 22.41 -0.87
C SER A 230 13.36 23.54 -1.83
N GLY A 231 12.61 23.68 -2.92
CA GLY A 231 12.75 24.83 -3.82
C GLY A 231 12.34 26.16 -3.13
N PRO A 232 12.80 27.33 -3.63
CA PRO A 232 12.40 28.64 -3.10
C PRO A 232 10.90 28.92 -3.28
N GLU A 233 10.23 28.17 -4.15
CA GLU A 233 8.77 28.19 -4.33
C GLU A 233 8.05 27.60 -3.11
N LEU A 234 8.58 26.53 -2.52
CA LEU A 234 7.98 25.83 -1.40
C LEU A 234 8.02 26.69 -0.12
N GLN A 235 9.15 27.38 0.10
CA GLN A 235 9.30 28.34 1.20
C GLN A 235 8.42 29.58 1.02
N ARG A 236 8.33 30.13 -0.20
CA ARG A 236 7.44 31.27 -0.50
C ARG A 236 5.97 30.92 -0.28
N ALA A 237 5.58 29.68 -0.54
CA ALA A 237 4.22 29.21 -0.33
C ALA A 237 3.90 28.83 1.14
N GLY A 238 4.84 29.01 2.08
CA GLY A 238 4.62 28.78 3.51
C GLY A 238 4.79 27.34 3.98
N PHE A 239 5.38 26.47 3.15
CA PHE A 239 5.67 25.08 3.54
C PHE A 239 7.05 24.96 4.20
N ALA A 240 7.12 24.17 5.27
CA ALA A 240 8.35 23.79 5.94
C ALA A 240 8.49 22.27 5.95
N LEU A 241 9.70 21.79 5.65
CA LEU A 241 10.05 20.38 5.65
C LEU A 241 10.93 20.05 6.85
N ASP A 242 10.64 18.93 7.50
CA ASP A 242 11.45 18.35 8.57
C ASP A 242 11.98 16.98 8.13
N GLY A 243 13.26 16.70 8.40
CA GLY A 243 13.91 15.45 7.98
C GLY A 243 14.06 15.27 6.47
N ALA A 244 14.13 16.36 5.69
CA ALA A 244 14.12 16.31 4.21
C ALA A 244 15.31 15.58 3.55
N LYS A 245 16.36 15.24 4.30
CA LYS A 245 17.50 14.45 3.81
C LYS A 245 17.95 13.47 4.88
N GLY A 246 18.35 12.26 4.47
CA GLY A 246 18.90 11.27 5.37
C GLY A 246 19.53 10.08 4.65
N ALA A 247 20.10 9.18 5.45
CA ALA A 247 20.58 7.88 5.01
C ALA A 247 19.98 6.82 5.93
N LEU A 248 19.55 5.71 5.35
CA LEU A 248 18.86 4.61 6.02
C LEU A 248 19.65 3.32 5.84
N GLU A 249 19.80 2.58 6.93
CA GLU A 249 20.26 1.19 6.88
C GLU A 249 19.08 0.25 6.62
N LEU A 250 19.36 -0.95 6.11
CA LEU A 250 18.32 -1.94 5.83
C LEU A 250 17.46 -2.26 7.07
N GLY A 251 16.15 -2.22 6.89
CA GLY A 251 15.15 -2.38 7.95
C GLY A 251 14.73 -1.07 8.63
N GLN A 252 15.37 0.06 8.32
CA GLN A 252 15.00 1.36 8.86
C GLN A 252 13.99 2.09 7.99
N ARG A 253 13.26 3.02 8.62
CA ARG A 253 12.35 3.95 7.97
C ARG A 253 12.52 5.32 8.59
N GLN A 254 12.47 6.37 7.77
CA GLN A 254 12.54 7.76 8.20
C GLN A 254 11.32 8.52 7.69
N ARG A 255 10.73 9.32 8.59
CA ARG A 255 9.61 10.19 8.25
C ARG A 255 10.14 11.57 7.87
N ILE A 256 9.58 12.11 6.80
CA ILE A 256 9.73 13.48 6.33
C ILE A 256 8.43 14.20 6.69
N GLY A 257 8.52 15.10 7.66
CA GLY A 257 7.40 15.92 8.09
C GLY A 257 7.22 17.11 7.17
N VAL A 258 5.98 17.40 6.80
CA VAL A 258 5.61 18.58 6.02
C VAL A 258 4.63 19.37 6.85
N SER A 259 4.95 20.63 7.09
CA SER A 259 4.08 21.56 7.79
C SER A 259 3.77 22.76 6.92
N TRP A 260 2.55 23.27 7.04
CA TRP A 260 2.12 24.44 6.31
C TRP A 260 1.37 25.40 7.21
N VAL A 261 1.74 26.67 7.10
CA VAL A 261 1.04 27.80 7.72
C VAL A 261 0.67 28.75 6.59
N PRO A 262 -0.61 29.13 6.45
CA PRO A 262 -1.03 30.05 5.40
C PRO A 262 -0.27 31.38 5.54
N PRO A 263 0.42 31.82 4.47
CA PRO A 263 1.02 33.15 4.42
C PRO A 263 -0.05 34.25 4.59
N ALA A 264 0.32 35.38 5.20
CA ALA A 264 -0.62 36.48 5.45
C ALA A 264 -1.19 37.13 4.17
N ASP A 265 -0.55 36.91 3.03
CA ASP A 265 -0.90 37.39 1.70
C ASP A 265 -1.69 36.37 0.85
N LEU A 266 -1.96 35.17 1.38
CA LEU A 266 -2.68 34.13 0.66
C LEU A 266 -4.15 34.51 0.48
N GLN A 267 -4.60 34.63 -0.77
CA GLN A 267 -6.03 34.73 -1.06
C GLN A 267 -6.68 33.35 -0.93
N THR A 268 -7.68 33.22 -0.07
CA THR A 268 -8.40 31.96 0.23
C THR A 268 -9.03 31.28 -1.00
N SER A 269 -9.11 31.98 -2.13
CA SER A 269 -9.68 31.48 -3.39
C SER A 269 -8.71 30.68 -4.27
N ASP A 270 -7.39 30.72 -4.03
CA ASP A 270 -6.40 29.97 -4.84
C ASP A 270 -5.49 29.12 -3.94
N PRO A 271 -5.73 27.79 -3.82
CA PRO A 271 -4.92 26.92 -2.99
C PRO A 271 -3.51 26.79 -3.58
N PRO A 272 -2.43 27.01 -2.80
CA PRO A 272 -1.07 26.88 -3.33
C PRO A 272 -0.81 25.44 -3.74
N LEU A 273 -0.46 25.24 -5.01
CA LEU A 273 0.01 23.98 -5.58
C LEU A 273 1.48 24.14 -5.97
N VAL A 274 2.38 23.53 -5.20
CA VAL A 274 3.83 23.58 -5.43
C VAL A 274 4.36 22.16 -5.60
N SER A 275 5.44 21.98 -6.36
CA SER A 275 6.08 20.68 -6.51
C SER A 275 7.52 20.67 -6.03
N ALA A 276 7.96 19.54 -5.48
CA ALA A 276 9.36 19.27 -5.14
C ALA A 276 9.77 17.89 -5.66
N LEU A 277 11.09 17.68 -5.78
CA LEU A 277 11.66 16.42 -6.20
C LEU A 277 12.25 15.68 -4.99
N LEU A 278 11.73 14.48 -4.71
CA LEU A 278 12.31 13.52 -3.79
C LEU A 278 13.15 12.52 -4.60
N THR A 279 14.43 12.43 -4.30
CA THR A 279 15.32 11.43 -4.87
C THR A 279 15.68 10.41 -3.80
N VAL A 280 15.50 9.13 -4.11
CA VAL A 280 15.87 8.00 -3.25
C VAL A 280 16.90 7.16 -4.00
N LYS A 281 18.02 6.89 -3.34
CA LYS A 281 19.18 6.21 -3.92
C LYS A 281 19.54 4.99 -3.06
N GLY A 282 19.37 3.80 -3.63
CA GLY A 282 19.79 2.54 -3.05
C GLY A 282 20.62 1.76 -4.06
N ASP A 283 20.13 0.58 -4.45
CA ASP A 283 20.61 -0.21 -5.58
C ASP A 283 20.28 0.46 -6.92
N ILE A 284 19.14 1.14 -6.98
CA ILE A 284 18.75 2.04 -8.07
C ILE A 284 18.53 3.47 -7.55
N THR A 285 18.44 4.43 -8.47
CA THR A 285 17.97 5.78 -8.14
C THR A 285 16.55 5.94 -8.64
N GLU A 286 15.63 6.30 -7.75
CA GLU A 286 14.26 6.68 -8.11
C GLU A 286 14.01 8.14 -7.78
N SER A 287 13.22 8.79 -8.63
CA SER A 287 12.82 10.18 -8.47
C SER A 287 11.30 10.26 -8.38
N TYR A 288 10.80 10.94 -7.34
CA TYR A 288 9.39 11.17 -7.07
C TYR A 288 9.09 12.66 -7.15
N ARG A 289 8.10 13.06 -7.97
CA ARG A 289 7.54 14.40 -7.98
C ARG A 289 6.47 14.49 -6.90
N VAL A 290 6.78 15.18 -5.81
CA VAL A 290 5.85 15.43 -4.72
C VAL A 290 5.11 16.74 -4.98
N LEU A 291 3.80 16.68 -5.13
CA LEU A 291 2.90 17.82 -5.25
C LEU A 291 2.36 18.16 -3.86
N PHE A 292 2.46 19.42 -3.46
CA PHE A 292 1.97 19.97 -2.21
C PHE A 292 0.78 20.85 -2.52
N MET A 293 -0.40 20.44 -2.08
CA MET A 293 -1.62 21.23 -2.16
C MET A 293 -2.05 21.58 -0.74
N ALA A 294 -2.26 22.85 -0.47
CA ALA A 294 -2.80 23.28 0.80
C ALA A 294 -4.09 24.07 0.64
N ARG A 295 -5.00 23.96 1.61
CA ARG A 295 -6.23 24.75 1.66
C ARG A 295 -6.57 25.17 3.07
N VAL A 296 -7.18 26.34 3.20
CA VAL A 296 -7.81 26.78 4.45
C VAL A 296 -9.24 26.25 4.47
N VAL A 297 -9.62 25.62 5.57
CA VAL A 297 -10.98 25.16 5.84
C VAL A 297 -11.56 25.96 6.99
N SER A 298 -12.83 26.35 6.86
CA SER A 298 -13.59 26.97 7.95
C SER A 298 -13.81 25.96 9.07
N ALA A 299 -13.72 26.41 10.33
CA ALA A 299 -14.06 25.61 11.52
C ALA A 299 -15.56 25.24 11.57
#